data_AF-A0A7S2WPU6-F1
#
_entry.id   AF-A0A7S2WPU6-F1
#
_cell.length_a   1.000
_cell.length_b   1.000
_cell.length_c   1.000
_cell.angle_alpha   90.00
_cell.angle_beta   90.00
_cell.angle_gamma   90.00
#
_symmetry.space_group_name_H-M   'P 1'
#
loop_
_entity.id
_entity.type
_entity.pdbx_description
1 polymer ?
#
loop_
_entity_poly.entity_id
_entity_poly.type
_entity_poly.pdbx_seq_one_letter_code
_entity_poly.pdbx_strand_id
1 'polypeptide(L)'
;MSVVAAGGGRKRARSESVSSVVGKDSPFRLMKFEATMSLPPAYIGNAFQGISELLNARLLKYDERLGGVMLSYSGVRLEQPHGCVFNEVPELQFRVRSRALLFSASAGMRLQGTVNQITAGHIMLLVYGAFQVSIDREHIPEKYTYSSSLERYVSSNDDDEIIELGTLVEFAVIRFRDEGGPWFIEGSLLLDGVSSAVSSNIEASTESTPSKKKKKHKTPKKSKSTEKKKKKSKKAK
;
A
#
# COMPACT_ATOMS: atom_id res chain seq x y z
N MET A 1 -54.97 20.04 -39.12
CA MET A 1 -54.33 20.77 -37.99
C MET A 1 -54.06 19.75 -36.90
N SER A 2 -52.85 19.18 -36.89
CA SER A 2 -51.70 19.54 -36.04
C SER A 2 -51.74 18.80 -34.68
N VAL A 3 -51.06 17.65 -34.55
CA VAL A 3 -49.80 17.38 -33.76
C VAL A 3 -49.84 17.98 -32.34
N VAL A 4 -49.51 17.33 -31.20
CA VAL A 4 -48.29 16.58 -30.84
C VAL A 4 -48.51 15.83 -29.50
N ALA A 5 -47.87 14.66 -29.37
CA ALA A 5 -47.71 13.88 -28.14
C ALA A 5 -46.74 14.53 -27.13
N ALA A 6 -47.12 14.62 -25.86
CA ALA A 6 -46.23 15.07 -24.79
C ALA A 6 -45.36 13.90 -24.27
N GLY A 7 -44.16 13.77 -24.85
CA GLY A 7 -43.10 12.89 -24.34
C GLY A 7 -42.41 13.49 -23.12
N GLY A 8 -42.56 12.84 -21.96
CA GLY A 8 -41.86 13.18 -20.73
C GLY A 8 -40.37 12.79 -20.79
N GLY A 9 -39.53 13.70 -21.27
CA GLY A 9 -38.07 13.57 -21.25
C GLY A 9 -37.52 13.69 -19.83
N ARG A 10 -37.13 12.57 -19.22
CA ARG A 10 -36.27 12.56 -18.02
C ARG A 10 -34.90 13.11 -18.41
N LYS A 11 -34.61 14.35 -18.01
CA LYS A 11 -33.31 14.99 -18.18
C LYS A 11 -32.25 14.16 -17.47
N ARG A 12 -31.33 13.57 -18.25
CA ARG A 12 -30.13 12.90 -17.75
C ARG A 12 -29.29 13.93 -17.00
N ALA A 13 -29.01 13.67 -15.72
CA ALA A 13 -28.06 14.42 -14.94
C ALA A 13 -26.71 14.42 -15.68
N ARG A 14 -26.24 15.63 -15.99
CA ARG A 14 -24.96 15.92 -16.62
C ARG A 14 -23.88 15.39 -15.67
N SER A 15 -23.15 14.36 -16.06
CA SER A 15 -22.02 13.86 -15.28
C SER A 15 -20.99 14.97 -15.20
N GLU A 16 -20.83 15.56 -14.02
CA GLU A 16 -19.74 16.48 -13.74
C GLU A 16 -18.43 15.73 -13.94
N SER A 17 -17.71 16.13 -14.98
CA SER A 17 -16.35 15.70 -15.22
C SER A 17 -15.49 16.24 -14.09
N VAL A 18 -15.14 15.37 -13.15
CA VAL A 18 -14.07 15.65 -12.18
C VAL A 18 -12.78 15.78 -12.98
N SER A 19 -12.45 17.02 -13.35
CA SER A 19 -11.16 17.37 -13.93
C SER A 19 -10.10 17.10 -12.86
N SER A 20 -9.21 16.15 -13.16
CA SER A 20 -8.13 15.72 -12.30
C SER A 20 -7.25 16.91 -11.90
N VAL A 21 -7.33 17.32 -10.63
CA VAL A 21 -6.28 18.09 -9.98
C VAL A 21 -5.21 17.09 -9.52
N VAL A 22 -4.55 16.44 -10.47
CA VAL A 22 -3.32 15.69 -10.19
C VAL A 22 -2.21 16.61 -10.64
N GLY A 23 -1.48 17.17 -9.67
CA GLY A 23 -0.31 18.00 -9.95
C GLY A 23 0.63 17.24 -10.89
N LYS A 24 1.26 17.95 -11.83
CA LYS A 24 2.20 17.36 -12.81
C LYS A 24 3.29 16.49 -12.17
N ASP A 25 3.57 16.70 -10.89
CA ASP A 25 4.64 16.04 -10.14
C ASP A 25 4.14 15.04 -9.09
N SER A 26 2.86 14.65 -9.12
CA SER A 26 2.30 13.66 -8.20
C SER A 26 2.78 12.24 -8.52
N PRO A 27 3.25 11.45 -7.54
CA PRO A 27 3.55 10.03 -7.75
C PRO A 27 2.27 9.19 -7.91
N PHE A 28 1.09 9.71 -7.56
CA PHE A 28 -0.18 9.02 -7.73
C PHE A 28 -0.78 9.32 -9.09
N ARG A 29 -1.03 8.25 -9.88
CA ARG A 29 -1.55 8.36 -11.24
C ARG A 29 -2.79 7.50 -11.43
N LEU A 30 -3.84 8.08 -12.02
CA LEU A 30 -5.02 7.34 -12.43
C LEU A 30 -4.84 6.87 -13.88
N MET A 31 -4.75 5.56 -14.09
CA MET A 31 -4.55 4.95 -15.40
C MET A 31 -5.77 4.15 -15.83
N LYS A 32 -6.16 4.29 -17.09
CA LYS A 32 -7.10 3.36 -17.74
C LYS A 32 -6.29 2.25 -18.37
N PHE A 33 -6.73 1.01 -18.21
CA PHE A 33 -6.08 -0.13 -18.84
C PHE A 33 -7.10 -1.09 -19.42
N GLU A 34 -6.66 -1.81 -20.45
CA GLU A 34 -7.35 -2.93 -21.04
C GLU A 34 -6.44 -4.15 -20.92
N ALA A 35 -6.99 -5.26 -20.43
CA ALA A 35 -6.23 -6.49 -20.23
C ALA A 35 -7.08 -7.71 -20.59
N THR A 36 -6.43 -8.71 -21.17
CA THR A 36 -7.00 -10.06 -21.27
C THR A 36 -6.69 -10.79 -19.97
N MET A 37 -7.73 -11.29 -19.30
CA MET A 37 -7.62 -12.06 -18.07
C MET A 37 -8.17 -13.47 -18.31
N SER A 38 -7.38 -14.48 -17.96
CA SER A 38 -7.79 -15.87 -18.00
C SER A 38 -8.44 -16.28 -16.69
N LEU A 39 -9.66 -16.83 -16.76
CA LEU A 39 -10.37 -17.35 -15.61
C LEU A 39 -10.45 -18.89 -15.65
N PRO A 40 -10.21 -19.56 -14.52
CA PRO A 40 -10.52 -20.98 -14.39
C PRO A 40 -12.02 -21.29 -14.61
N PRO A 41 -12.38 -22.52 -15.02
CA PRO A 41 -13.78 -22.93 -15.21
C PRO A 41 -14.64 -22.77 -13.96
N ALA A 42 -14.02 -22.74 -12.77
CA ALA A 42 -14.70 -22.50 -11.50
C ALA A 42 -15.49 -21.17 -11.47
N TYR A 43 -15.15 -20.20 -12.33
CA TYR A 43 -15.85 -18.92 -12.44
C TYR A 43 -16.90 -18.88 -13.57
N ILE A 44 -17.26 -20.02 -14.17
CA ILE A 44 -18.39 -20.11 -15.11
C ILE A 44 -19.67 -19.62 -14.41
N GLY A 45 -20.38 -18.70 -15.06
CA GLY A 45 -21.57 -18.05 -14.50
C GLY A 45 -21.28 -16.90 -13.53
N ASN A 46 -20.01 -16.68 -13.13
CA ASN A 46 -19.61 -15.57 -12.26
C ASN A 46 -18.23 -14.98 -12.62
N ALA A 47 -18.06 -14.59 -13.88
CA ALA A 47 -16.80 -14.05 -14.39
C ALA A 47 -16.34 -12.78 -13.65
N PHE A 48 -17.29 -11.94 -13.21
CA PHE A 48 -16.96 -10.70 -12.49
C PHE A 48 -16.25 -10.98 -11.15
N GLN A 49 -16.69 -12.01 -10.41
CA GLN A 49 -16.00 -12.42 -9.19
C GLN A 49 -14.56 -12.86 -9.49
N GLY A 50 -14.36 -13.71 -10.49
CA GLY A 50 -13.02 -14.19 -10.86
C GLY A 50 -12.08 -13.07 -11.30
N ILE A 51 -12.58 -12.13 -12.10
CA ILE A 51 -11.80 -10.94 -12.49
C ILE A 51 -11.44 -10.08 -11.28
N SER A 52 -12.40 -9.86 -10.38
CA SER A 52 -12.16 -9.09 -9.17
C SER A 52 -11.09 -9.76 -8.30
N GLU A 53 -11.10 -11.08 -8.20
CA GLU A 53 -10.09 -11.85 -7.45
C GLU A 53 -8.70 -11.73 -8.08
N LEU A 54 -8.59 -11.84 -9.41
CA LEU A 54 -7.34 -11.63 -10.13
C LEU A 54 -6.80 -10.20 -9.98
N LEU A 55 -7.68 -9.19 -10.01
CA LEU A 55 -7.29 -7.79 -9.79
C LEU A 55 -6.89 -7.55 -8.33
N ASN A 56 -7.61 -8.13 -7.37
CA ASN A 56 -7.26 -8.07 -5.95
C ASN A 56 -5.87 -8.67 -5.69
N ALA A 57 -5.53 -9.77 -6.36
CA ALA A 57 -4.22 -10.39 -6.25
C ALA A 57 -3.06 -9.51 -6.80
N ARG A 58 -3.37 -8.45 -7.57
CA ARG A 58 -2.40 -7.46 -8.07
C ARG A 58 -2.33 -6.19 -7.23
N LEU A 59 -3.24 -6.00 -6.27
CA LEU A 59 -3.17 -4.86 -5.36
C LEU A 59 -1.87 -4.89 -4.55
N LEU A 60 -1.30 -3.71 -4.31
CA LEU A 60 -0.05 -3.48 -3.59
C LEU A 60 1.17 -4.19 -4.19
N LYS A 61 1.08 -4.62 -5.46
CA LYS A 61 2.21 -5.17 -6.22
C LYS A 61 2.57 -4.25 -7.37
N TYR A 62 3.85 -4.23 -7.72
CA TYR A 62 4.32 -3.53 -8.90
C TYR A 62 3.81 -4.25 -10.16
N ASP A 63 3.17 -3.50 -11.05
CA ASP A 63 2.76 -3.98 -12.37
C ASP A 63 3.62 -3.26 -13.40
N GLU A 64 4.57 -3.98 -13.99
CA GLU A 64 5.52 -3.44 -14.97
C GLU A 64 4.82 -2.86 -16.19
N ARG A 65 3.70 -3.46 -16.62
CA ARG A 65 2.92 -2.98 -17.78
C ARG A 65 2.24 -1.65 -17.49
N LEU A 66 1.86 -1.43 -16.23
CA LEU A 66 1.25 -0.18 -15.79
C LEU A 66 2.28 0.83 -15.25
N GLY A 67 3.53 0.40 -15.04
CA GLY A 67 4.63 1.24 -14.59
C GLY A 67 4.45 1.76 -13.17
N GLY A 68 3.92 0.96 -12.26
CA GLY A 68 3.69 1.36 -10.88
C GLY A 68 3.00 0.31 -10.03
N VAL A 69 2.86 0.61 -8.74
CA VAL A 69 2.19 -0.24 -7.76
C VAL A 69 0.69 0.02 -7.80
N MET A 70 -0.13 -1.00 -8.03
CA MET A 70 -1.58 -0.85 -8.07
C MET A 70 -2.15 -0.69 -6.66
N LEU A 71 -2.66 0.49 -6.33
CA LEU A 71 -3.26 0.76 -5.01
C LEU A 71 -4.74 0.41 -4.96
N SER A 72 -5.46 0.70 -6.05
CA SER A 72 -6.87 0.38 -6.19
C SER A 72 -7.25 0.26 -7.65
N TYR A 73 -8.41 -0.33 -7.91
CA TYR A 73 -9.02 -0.33 -9.24
C TYR A 73 -10.50 0.00 -9.15
N SER A 74 -11.07 0.49 -10.24
CA SER A 74 -12.49 0.88 -10.30
C SER A 74 -13.03 0.81 -11.73
N GLY A 75 -14.36 0.67 -11.83
CA GLY A 75 -15.05 0.70 -13.10
C GLY A 75 -14.70 -0.48 -14.02
N VAL A 76 -14.53 -1.67 -13.42
CA VAL A 76 -14.31 -2.93 -14.15
C VAL A 76 -15.47 -3.19 -15.10
N ARG A 77 -15.15 -3.40 -16.37
CA ARG A 77 -16.10 -3.71 -17.43
C ARG A 77 -15.57 -4.84 -18.29
N LEU A 78 -16.43 -5.83 -18.51
CA LEU A 78 -16.24 -6.84 -19.54
C LEU A 78 -16.55 -6.22 -20.90
N GLU A 79 -15.64 -6.34 -21.85
CA GLU A 79 -15.92 -5.91 -23.23
C GLU A 79 -16.93 -6.81 -23.93
N GLN A 80 -16.96 -8.08 -23.52
CA GLN A 80 -17.76 -9.14 -24.11
C GLN A 80 -18.57 -9.84 -23.03
N PRO A 81 -19.83 -10.22 -23.29
CA PRO A 81 -20.68 -10.89 -22.30
C PRO A 81 -20.24 -12.33 -22.00
N HIS A 82 -19.42 -12.92 -22.87
CA HIS A 82 -18.97 -14.30 -22.77
C HIS A 82 -17.44 -14.35 -22.88
N GLY A 83 -16.84 -15.33 -22.21
CA GLY A 83 -15.43 -15.63 -22.33
C GLY A 83 -15.19 -16.60 -23.49
N CYS A 84 -14.01 -16.54 -24.08
CA CYS A 84 -13.61 -17.45 -25.14
C CYS A 84 -12.57 -18.44 -24.60
N VAL A 85 -12.72 -19.71 -24.98
CA VAL A 85 -11.69 -20.73 -24.76
C VAL A 85 -10.73 -20.67 -25.94
N PHE A 86 -9.43 -20.61 -25.68
CA PHE A 86 -8.38 -20.56 -26.70
C PHE A 86 -7.37 -21.69 -26.51
N ASN A 87 -6.88 -22.23 -27.63
CA ASN A 87 -5.77 -23.20 -27.69
C ASN A 87 -5.95 -24.47 -26.85
N GLU A 88 -7.17 -25.01 -26.76
CA GLU A 88 -7.47 -26.23 -25.97
C GLU A 88 -7.15 -26.12 -24.46
N VAL A 89 -6.87 -24.91 -23.96
CA VAL A 89 -6.66 -24.66 -22.53
C VAL A 89 -8.02 -24.44 -21.89
N PRO A 90 -8.37 -25.12 -20.78
CA PRO A 90 -9.68 -24.99 -20.14
C PRO A 90 -9.83 -23.67 -19.36
N GLU A 91 -9.28 -22.56 -19.85
CA GLU A 91 -9.42 -21.23 -19.26
C GLU A 91 -10.29 -20.35 -20.15
N LEU A 92 -11.15 -19.56 -19.50
CA LEU A 92 -11.99 -18.58 -20.17
C LEU A 92 -11.27 -17.24 -20.23
N GLN A 93 -10.94 -16.78 -21.43
CA GLN A 93 -10.35 -15.46 -21.62
C GLN A 93 -11.42 -14.38 -21.72
N PHE A 94 -11.27 -13.34 -20.92
CA PHE A 94 -12.11 -12.15 -20.95
C PHE A 94 -11.27 -10.92 -21.23
N ARG A 95 -11.74 -10.05 -22.12
CA ARG A 95 -11.20 -8.69 -22.26
C ARG A 95 -11.87 -7.77 -21.26
N VAL A 96 -11.04 -7.12 -20.44
CA VAL A 96 -11.47 -6.30 -19.32
C VAL A 96 -10.93 -4.89 -19.49
N ARG A 97 -11.81 -3.90 -19.35
CA ARG A 97 -11.45 -2.49 -19.21
C ARG A 97 -11.66 -2.04 -17.78
N SER A 98 -10.69 -1.33 -17.22
CA SER A 98 -10.79 -0.80 -15.86
C SER A 98 -9.94 0.45 -15.70
N ARG A 99 -10.06 1.10 -14.54
CA ARG A 99 -9.15 2.16 -14.08
C ARG A 99 -8.37 1.62 -12.89
N ALA A 100 -7.09 1.98 -12.79
CA ALA A 100 -6.25 1.73 -11.63
C ALA A 100 -5.72 3.05 -11.07
N LEU A 101 -5.70 3.19 -9.75
CA LEU A 101 -4.87 4.18 -9.07
C LEU A 101 -3.51 3.53 -8.82
N LEU A 102 -2.46 4.12 -9.36
CA LEU A 102 -1.10 3.64 -9.25
C LEU A 102 -0.27 4.58 -8.39
N PHE A 103 0.62 4.01 -7.59
CA PHE A 103 1.78 4.72 -7.06
C PHE A 103 2.98 4.47 -7.98
N SER A 104 3.51 5.54 -8.55
CA SER A 104 4.56 5.50 -9.56
C SER A 104 5.59 6.61 -9.30
N ALA A 105 6.57 6.26 -8.49
CA ALA A 105 7.77 7.05 -8.26
C ALA A 105 8.73 6.91 -9.46
N SER A 106 8.73 7.89 -10.35
CA SER A 106 9.63 7.88 -11.52
C SER A 106 11.06 8.25 -11.11
N ALA A 107 12.06 7.75 -11.83
CA ALA A 107 13.45 8.13 -11.61
C ALA A 107 13.63 9.67 -11.67
N GLY A 108 14.39 10.23 -10.75
CA GLY A 108 14.59 11.67 -10.56
C GLY A 108 13.46 12.40 -9.83
N MET A 109 12.32 11.76 -9.56
CA MET A 109 11.24 12.36 -8.79
C MET A 109 11.70 12.59 -7.34
N ARG A 110 11.43 13.78 -6.80
CA ARG A 110 11.69 14.08 -5.39
C ARG A 110 10.51 13.69 -4.53
N LEU A 111 10.79 12.94 -3.47
CA LEU A 111 9.79 12.50 -2.50
C LEU A 111 10.31 12.76 -1.08
N GLN A 112 9.38 12.84 -0.13
CA GLN A 112 9.71 12.91 1.29
C GLN A 112 9.37 11.59 1.97
N GLY A 113 10.27 11.12 2.81
CA GLY A 113 10.09 9.91 3.61
C GLY A 113 10.55 10.15 5.03
N THR A 114 9.87 9.49 5.97
CA THR A 114 10.27 9.50 7.37
C THR A 114 11.24 8.36 7.63
N VAL A 115 12.35 8.63 8.30
CA VAL A 115 13.32 7.61 8.68
C VAL A 115 12.66 6.59 9.61
N ASN A 116 12.71 5.33 9.20
CA ASN A 116 12.17 4.20 9.95
C ASN A 116 13.28 3.28 10.52
N GLN A 117 14.43 3.20 9.86
CA GLN A 117 15.59 2.45 10.34
C GLN A 117 16.88 3.10 9.82
N ILE A 118 17.94 3.09 10.63
CA ILE A 118 19.27 3.57 10.25
C ILE A 118 20.30 2.48 10.57
N THR A 119 21.24 2.27 9.67
CA THR A 119 22.47 1.50 9.93
C THR A 119 23.66 2.25 9.34
N ALA A 120 24.88 1.77 9.58
CA ALA A 120 26.08 2.34 8.94
C ALA A 120 26.08 2.23 7.41
N GLY A 121 25.35 1.25 6.86
CA GLY A 121 25.36 0.92 5.44
C GLY A 121 24.18 1.49 4.64
N HIS A 122 23.07 1.81 5.28
CA HIS A 122 21.87 2.33 4.60
C HIS A 122 20.90 3.00 5.58
N ILE A 123 20.03 3.85 5.04
CA ILE A 123 18.88 4.46 5.72
C ILE A 123 17.61 3.93 5.06
N MET A 124 16.68 3.41 5.87
CA MET A 124 15.34 3.03 5.42
C MET A 124 14.34 4.14 5.74
N LEU A 125 13.58 4.56 4.73
CA LEU A 125 12.50 5.54 4.87
C LEU A 125 11.14 4.90 4.59
N LEU A 126 10.09 5.52 5.12
CA LEU A 126 8.71 5.27 4.74
C LEU A 126 8.12 6.52 4.08
N VAL A 127 7.73 6.39 2.81
CA VAL A 127 6.98 7.41 2.09
C VAL A 127 5.49 7.20 2.34
N TYR A 128 4.79 8.27 2.72
CA TYR A 128 3.38 8.24 3.14
C TYR A 128 3.07 7.19 4.23
N GLY A 129 4.08 6.84 5.04
CA GLY A 129 3.97 5.84 6.11
C GLY A 129 3.80 4.39 5.63
N ALA A 130 3.92 4.11 4.33
CA ALA A 130 3.61 2.79 3.79
C ALA A 130 4.65 2.25 2.79
N PHE A 131 5.21 3.11 1.94
CA PHE A 131 6.09 2.66 0.87
C PHE A 131 7.55 2.68 1.31
N GLN A 132 8.19 1.52 1.28
CA GLN A 132 9.57 1.36 1.72
C GLN A 132 10.55 1.98 0.71
N VAL A 133 11.52 2.70 1.24
CA VAL A 133 12.65 3.26 0.49
C VAL A 133 13.94 2.83 1.17
N SER A 134 14.93 2.42 0.41
CA SER A 134 16.31 2.24 0.87
C SER A 134 17.21 3.28 0.22
N ILE A 135 18.05 3.91 1.04
CA ILE A 135 19.14 4.78 0.59
C ILE A 135 20.44 4.16 1.09
N ASP A 136 21.19 3.56 0.18
CA ASP A 136 22.46 2.92 0.49
C ASP A 136 23.56 3.97 0.73
N ARG A 137 24.61 3.58 1.46
CA ARG A 137 25.70 4.48 1.90
C ARG A 137 26.32 5.29 0.76
N GLU A 138 26.42 4.71 -0.44
CA GLU A 138 26.96 5.37 -1.64
C GLU A 138 26.09 6.54 -2.13
N HIS A 139 24.80 6.54 -1.78
CA HIS A 139 23.83 7.58 -2.12
C HIS A 139 23.56 8.56 -0.96
N ILE A 140 24.38 8.51 0.10
CA ILE A 140 24.36 9.45 1.23
C ILE A 140 25.54 10.42 1.06
N PRO A 141 25.33 11.76 1.13
CA PRO A 141 26.39 12.75 1.06
C PRO A 141 27.55 12.46 2.02
N GLU A 142 28.80 12.64 1.54
CA GLU A 142 30.01 12.38 2.33
C GLU A 142 30.11 13.22 3.61
N LYS A 143 29.43 14.37 3.66
CA LYS A 143 29.33 15.19 4.87
C LYS A 143 28.71 14.43 6.04
N TYR A 144 27.89 13.41 5.81
CA TYR A 144 27.27 12.65 6.88
C TYR A 144 28.14 11.50 7.37
N THR A 145 28.44 11.51 8.66
CA THR A 145 29.15 10.43 9.35
C THR A 145 28.20 9.67 10.26
N TYR A 146 28.24 8.34 10.19
CA TYR A 146 27.42 7.48 11.04
C TYR A 146 28.00 7.39 12.46
N SER A 147 27.18 7.69 13.46
CA SER A 147 27.49 7.51 14.88
C SER A 147 26.86 6.23 15.40
N SER A 148 27.68 5.18 15.58
CA SER A 148 27.19 3.87 16.02
C SER A 148 26.66 3.86 17.45
N SER A 149 27.10 4.79 18.31
CA SER A 149 26.61 4.86 19.70
C SER A 149 25.22 5.46 19.80
N LEU A 150 24.79 6.23 18.79
CA LEU A 150 23.54 6.97 18.81
C LEU A 150 22.63 6.64 17.61
N GLU A 151 23.01 5.66 16.79
CA GLU A 151 22.28 5.17 15.61
C GLU A 151 21.76 6.29 14.69
N ARG A 152 22.61 7.28 14.42
CA ARG A 152 22.26 8.48 13.62
C ARG A 152 23.38 8.85 12.66
N TYR A 153 23.05 9.62 11.63
CA TYR A 153 24.02 10.32 10.81
C TYR A 153 24.11 11.79 11.25
N VAL A 154 25.33 12.30 11.42
CA VAL A 154 25.60 13.70 11.77
C VAL A 154 26.41 14.34 10.66
N SER A 155 26.02 15.55 10.25
CA SER A 155 26.74 16.32 9.24
C SER A 155 28.07 16.85 9.82
N SER A 156 29.14 16.76 9.05
CA SER A 156 30.46 17.32 9.40
C SER A 156 30.51 18.85 9.31
N ASN A 157 29.53 19.44 8.62
CA ASN A 157 29.49 20.87 8.34
C ASN A 157 28.62 21.63 9.33
N ASP A 158 27.68 20.94 9.97
CA ASP A 158 26.69 21.51 10.88
C ASP A 158 26.26 20.44 11.89
N ASP A 159 26.63 20.63 13.16
CA ASP A 159 26.31 19.67 14.23
C ASP A 159 24.79 19.55 14.49
N ASP A 160 24.00 20.54 14.05
CA ASP A 160 22.54 20.53 14.17
C ASP A 160 21.85 19.75 13.02
N GLU A 161 22.57 19.44 11.94
CA GLU A 161 22.06 18.68 10.81
C GLU A 161 22.20 17.17 11.05
N ILE A 162 21.17 16.60 11.68
CA ILE A 162 21.12 15.21 12.12
C ILE A 162 20.05 14.44 11.36
N ILE A 163 20.38 13.24 10.89
CA ILE A 163 19.42 12.26 10.38
C ILE A 163 19.33 11.12 11.39
N GLU A 164 18.20 11.07 12.11
CA GLU A 164 17.86 10.04 13.09
C GLU A 164 16.45 9.49 12.85
N LEU A 165 16.02 8.49 13.63
CA LEU A 165 14.68 7.92 13.53
C LEU A 165 13.60 9.01 13.63
N GLY A 166 12.59 8.95 12.76
CA GLY A 166 11.51 9.94 12.72
C GLY A 166 11.85 11.22 11.95
N THR A 167 13.10 11.43 11.53
CA THR A 167 13.47 12.58 10.71
C THR A 167 12.77 12.51 9.35
N LEU A 168 12.18 13.61 8.90
CA LEU A 168 11.62 13.72 7.56
C LEU A 168 12.72 14.16 6.59
N VAL A 169 12.97 13.35 5.57
CA VAL A 169 14.07 13.57 4.61
C VAL A 169 13.51 13.61 3.20
N GLU A 170 13.93 14.62 2.43
CA GLU A 170 13.70 14.68 0.99
C GLU A 170 14.80 13.91 0.25
N PHE A 171 14.40 13.08 -0.71
CA PHE A 171 15.33 12.27 -1.51
C PHE A 171 14.87 12.22 -2.96
N ALA A 172 15.80 11.94 -3.87
CA ALA A 172 15.51 11.65 -5.27
C ALA A 172 15.34 10.15 -5.48
N VAL A 173 14.29 9.76 -6.20
CA VAL A 173 14.04 8.37 -6.59
C VAL A 173 15.08 7.95 -7.63
N ILE A 174 15.77 6.84 -7.40
CA ILE A 174 16.63 6.21 -8.41
C ILE A 174 15.77 5.28 -9.27
N ARG A 175 15.10 4.30 -8.65
CA ARG A 175 14.24 3.31 -9.33
C ARG A 175 13.46 2.44 -8.35
N PHE A 176 12.54 1.64 -8.89
CA PHE A 176 11.90 0.53 -8.18
C PHE A 176 12.72 -0.75 -8.28
N ARG A 177 12.71 -1.53 -7.19
CA ARG A 177 13.27 -2.88 -7.10
C ARG A 177 12.14 -3.88 -6.83
N ASP A 178 12.10 -4.95 -7.62
CA ASP A 178 11.16 -6.06 -7.47
C ASP A 178 11.90 -7.39 -7.77
N GLU A 179 12.82 -7.77 -6.88
CA GLU A 179 13.73 -8.92 -7.06
C GLU A 179 13.25 -10.14 -6.26
N GLY A 180 11.98 -10.53 -6.44
CA GLY A 180 11.42 -11.75 -5.83
C GLY A 180 11.09 -11.63 -4.33
N GLY A 181 11.17 -10.42 -3.78
CA GLY A 181 10.79 -10.07 -2.41
C GLY A 181 9.72 -8.96 -2.38
N PRO A 182 9.49 -8.32 -1.22
CA PRO A 182 8.73 -7.08 -1.19
C PRO A 182 9.45 -6.04 -2.05
N TRP A 183 8.69 -5.36 -2.90
CA TRP A 183 9.24 -4.27 -3.69
C TRP A 183 9.59 -3.08 -2.79
N PHE A 184 10.61 -2.33 -3.18
CA PHE A 184 11.01 -1.09 -2.50
C PHE A 184 11.54 -0.08 -3.52
N ILE A 185 11.65 1.17 -3.09
CA ILE A 185 12.25 2.24 -3.89
C ILE A 185 13.72 2.40 -3.48
N GLU A 186 14.61 2.46 -4.45
CA GLU A 186 15.99 2.89 -4.25
C GLU A 186 16.03 4.42 -4.38
N GLY A 187 16.59 5.10 -3.39
CA GLY A 187 16.63 6.56 -3.32
C GLY A 187 18.04 7.12 -3.13
N SER A 188 18.19 8.43 -3.33
CA SER A 188 19.43 9.17 -3.15
C SER A 188 19.24 10.48 -2.40
N LEU A 189 20.13 10.76 -1.47
CA LEU A 189 20.26 12.05 -0.79
C LEU A 189 21.29 12.97 -1.47
N LEU A 190 21.94 12.50 -2.54
CA LEU A 190 22.79 13.32 -3.41
C LEU A 190 21.89 14.18 -4.31
N LEU A 191 21.26 15.20 -3.72
CA LEU A 191 20.43 16.15 -4.45
C LEU A 191 21.34 17.21 -5.09
N ASP A 192 21.41 17.24 -6.42
CA ASP A 192 22.07 18.33 -7.14
C ASP A 192 21.37 19.67 -6.82
N GLY A 193 22.07 20.52 -6.06
CA GLY A 193 21.83 21.97 -6.03
C GLY A 193 20.90 22.57 -4.96
N VAL A 194 20.46 21.87 -3.91
CA VAL A 194 19.70 22.50 -2.80
C VAL A 194 20.04 21.82 -1.47
N SER A 195 20.38 22.63 -0.46
CA SER A 195 20.59 22.21 0.93
C SER A 195 19.44 21.34 1.42
N SER A 196 19.73 20.14 1.94
CA SER A 196 18.76 19.33 2.69
C SER A 196 18.15 20.21 3.78
N ALA A 197 16.92 20.64 3.59
CA ALA A 197 16.14 21.27 4.65
C ALA A 197 15.68 20.13 5.58
N VAL A 198 16.59 19.69 6.46
CA VAL A 198 16.25 18.81 7.57
C VAL A 198 15.29 19.57 8.45
N SER A 199 13.99 19.29 8.29
CA SER A 199 12.96 19.87 9.16
C SER A 199 12.90 18.98 10.40
N SER A 200 13.49 19.44 11.49
CA SER A 200 13.37 18.79 12.79
C SER A 200 11.97 18.99 13.36
N ASN A 201 11.40 17.87 13.84
CA ASN A 201 10.22 17.71 14.68
C ASN A 201 8.80 17.93 14.12
N ILE A 202 8.02 16.84 14.19
CA ILE A 202 6.59 16.91 14.57
C ILE A 202 6.37 15.94 15.73
N GLU A 203 6.19 16.51 16.93
CA GLU A 203 5.63 15.83 18.08
C GLU A 203 4.18 15.41 17.78
N ALA A 204 3.90 14.10 17.80
CA ALA A 204 2.53 13.61 17.86
C ALA A 204 2.10 13.51 19.33
N SER A 205 1.52 14.59 19.85
CA SER A 205 0.72 14.54 21.08
C SER A 205 -0.71 14.07 20.79
N THR A 206 -1.11 13.08 21.60
CA THR A 206 -2.47 12.71 22.02
C THR A 206 -3.44 12.07 21.02
N GLU A 207 -3.69 10.78 21.23
CA GLU A 207 -5.07 10.35 21.46
C GLU A 207 -5.15 9.53 22.77
N SER A 208 -5.75 10.18 23.77
CA SER A 208 -6.23 9.59 25.00
C SER A 208 -7.63 9.01 24.79
N THR A 209 -7.88 7.80 25.27
CA THR A 209 -9.24 7.33 25.63
C THR A 209 -9.15 6.10 26.55
N PRO A 210 -10.16 5.81 27.40
CA PRO A 210 -10.15 6.26 28.78
C PRO A 210 -10.12 5.14 29.84
N SER A 211 -9.61 5.54 31.00
CA SER A 211 -9.72 4.98 32.35
C SER A 211 -10.80 3.92 32.66
N LYS A 212 -10.33 2.74 33.10
CA LYS A 212 -11.07 1.81 33.98
C LYS A 212 -10.96 2.26 35.45
N LYS A 213 -12.08 2.64 36.08
CA LYS A 213 -12.34 2.57 37.54
C LYS A 213 -13.44 1.53 37.73
N LYS A 214 -13.58 0.71 38.78
CA LYS A 214 -12.86 0.35 40.02
C LYS A 214 -13.68 -0.83 40.59
N LYS A 215 -13.07 -1.80 41.27
CA LYS A 215 -13.36 -2.18 42.68
C LYS A 215 -12.84 -3.57 43.06
N LYS A 216 -12.15 -3.59 44.20
CA LYS A 216 -11.78 -4.76 45.03
C LYS A 216 -13.00 -5.25 45.84
N HIS A 217 -13.19 -6.57 45.95
CA HIS A 217 -13.66 -7.26 47.17
C HIS A 217 -13.38 -8.77 47.00
N LYS A 218 -12.41 -9.36 47.72
CA LYS A 218 -12.49 -10.06 49.03
C LYS A 218 -13.55 -11.19 49.11
N THR A 219 -13.03 -12.36 49.51
CA THR A 219 -13.60 -13.71 49.65
C THR A 219 -14.72 -13.85 50.70
N PRO A 220 -15.47 -14.98 50.63
CA PRO A 220 -15.52 -15.88 51.79
C PRO A 220 -15.27 -17.37 51.45
N LYS A 221 -15.11 -18.16 52.51
CA LYS A 221 -14.55 -19.53 52.66
C LYS A 221 -15.60 -20.67 52.63
N LYS A 222 -15.10 -21.89 52.34
CA LYS A 222 -15.47 -23.26 52.85
C LYS A 222 -16.86 -23.82 52.43
N SER A 223 -17.08 -25.11 52.15
CA SER A 223 -16.57 -26.37 52.75
C SER A 223 -16.91 -27.67 51.97
N LYS A 224 -16.03 -28.69 52.12
CA LYS A 224 -16.26 -30.17 52.28
C LYS A 224 -16.81 -31.04 51.12
N SER A 225 -16.01 -32.00 50.62
CA SER A 225 -16.01 -33.48 50.84
C SER A 225 -16.82 -34.22 49.74
N THR A 226 -16.49 -35.38 49.14
CA THR A 226 -15.67 -36.56 49.50
C THR A 226 -15.52 -37.46 48.26
N GLU A 227 -14.33 -38.00 48.02
CA GLU A 227 -14.01 -39.41 47.72
C GLU A 227 -15.01 -40.34 46.96
N LYS A 228 -14.62 -40.90 45.80
CA LYS A 228 -14.29 -42.34 45.62
C LYS A 228 -13.96 -42.77 44.17
N LYS A 229 -12.86 -43.52 44.08
CA LYS A 229 -12.46 -44.43 42.99
C LYS A 229 -13.57 -45.41 42.59
N LYS A 230 -13.69 -45.71 41.29
CA LYS A 230 -13.55 -47.11 40.82
C LYS A 230 -13.16 -47.19 39.34
N LYS A 231 -12.32 -48.19 39.10
CA LYS A 231 -11.54 -48.56 37.92
C LYS A 231 -12.27 -49.69 37.18
N LYS A 232 -11.84 -49.95 35.94
CA LYS A 232 -12.08 -51.13 35.05
C LYS A 232 -13.34 -51.06 34.19
N SER A 233 -13.40 -51.53 32.95
CA SER A 233 -12.48 -51.97 31.89
C SER A 233 -13.36 -52.70 30.86
N LYS A 234 -13.10 -52.56 29.55
CA LYS A 234 -13.35 -53.53 28.42
C LYS A 234 -14.70 -54.29 28.43
N LYS A 235 -15.50 -54.36 27.35
CA LYS A 235 -15.16 -54.93 26.02
C LYS A 235 -16.44 -54.94 25.17
N ALA A 236 -16.26 -54.82 23.84
CA ALA A 236 -17.04 -55.41 22.74
C ALA A 236 -18.57 -55.22 22.68
N LYS A 237 -19.02 -54.64 21.55
CA LYS A 237 -19.62 -55.46 20.48
C LYS A 237 -19.33 -54.80 19.13
#